data_AF-A0A2V3IY29-F1
#
_entry.id   AF-A0A2V3IY29-F1
#
_cell.length_a   1.000
_cell.length_b   1.000
_cell.length_c   1.000
_cell.angle_alpha   90.00
_cell.angle_beta   90.00
_cell.angle_gamma   90.00
#
_symmetry.space_group_name_H-M   'P 1'
#
loop_
_entity.id
_entity.type
_entity.pdbx_description
1 polymer ?
#
loop_
_entity_poly.entity_id
_entity_poly.type
_entity_poly.pdbx_seq_one_letter_code
_entity_poly.pdbx_strand_id
1 'polypeptide(L)'
;MKVRLEFDIDPAEAQRVTPLLDAFKDFVDALNSVDLNKFTPYPDSDPCLNGDTPNSTPPREHRPPRQTRQRPRKRHPPLDNCDRLFAAVAQARVPVKRAASQLQQLMARPEQPVAEHHVVAAATSELVDPSKVCNHPSRAANIVHTLSACGDSLLQRFSNSFTAEAAHQFSKPRHIHCDRAQFLGYSDGLATMVQQAVITADTAIDLVLNLLRSTPSWTAAVTTLCKLAETCEPPLEARVQDLKKLTCVKHLLVDVANSAEYSYDIQYLNGITGWNIPLSNLNKQAKQR
;
A
#
# COMPACT_ATOMS: atom_id res chain seq x y z
N MET A 1 -3.59 -28.34 12.75
CA MET A 1 -3.18 -27.69 14.02
C MET A 1 -4.19 -26.59 14.31
N LYS A 2 -4.97 -26.66 15.40
CA LYS A 2 -5.97 -25.62 15.74
C LYS A 2 -5.28 -24.58 16.63
N VAL A 3 -5.17 -23.34 16.15
CA VAL A 3 -4.69 -22.20 16.94
C VAL A 3 -5.92 -21.52 17.52
N ARG A 4 -5.96 -21.36 18.85
CA ARG A 4 -7.02 -20.62 19.55
C ARG A 4 -6.43 -19.26 19.95
N LEU A 5 -7.00 -18.19 19.43
CA LEU A 5 -6.66 -16.82 19.82
C LEU A 5 -7.62 -16.40 20.93
N GLU A 6 -7.08 -16.07 22.10
CA GLU A 6 -7.84 -15.49 23.21
C GLU A 6 -7.49 -14.00 23.27
N PHE A 7 -8.51 -13.15 23.14
CA PHE A 7 -8.36 -11.70 23.25
C PHE A 7 -8.97 -11.27 24.59
N ASP A 8 -8.17 -10.65 25.44
CA ASP A 8 -8.64 -9.99 26.66
C ASP A 8 -9.17 -8.61 26.26
N ILE A 9 -10.49 -8.50 26.07
CA ILE A 9 -11.15 -7.25 25.64
C ILE A 9 -12.07 -6.80 26.78
N ASP A 10 -11.91 -5.53 27.17
CA ASP A 10 -12.81 -4.88 28.12
C ASP A 10 -14.26 -4.97 27.62
N PRO A 11 -15.24 -5.39 28.46
CA PRO A 11 -16.65 -5.45 28.09
C PRO A 11 -17.20 -4.16 27.47
N ALA A 12 -16.67 -2.99 27.84
CA ALA A 12 -17.05 -1.70 27.28
C ALA A 12 -16.56 -1.50 25.83
N GLU A 13 -15.47 -2.15 25.44
CA GLU A 13 -14.93 -2.11 24.07
C GLU A 13 -15.45 -3.26 23.21
N ALA A 14 -15.98 -4.34 23.79
CA ALA A 14 -16.41 -5.55 23.09
C ALA A 14 -17.31 -5.26 21.88
N GLN A 15 -18.33 -4.40 22.02
CA GLN A 15 -19.23 -4.01 20.93
C GLN A 15 -18.51 -3.29 19.78
N ARG A 16 -17.42 -2.58 20.08
CA ARG A 16 -16.62 -1.84 19.10
C ARG A 16 -15.68 -2.75 18.32
N VAL A 17 -15.18 -3.81 18.96
CA VAL A 17 -14.22 -4.75 18.34
C VAL A 17 -14.92 -5.95 17.69
N THR A 18 -16.18 -6.23 18.00
CA THR A 18 -16.93 -7.38 17.44
C THR A 18 -16.93 -7.39 15.89
N PRO A 19 -17.22 -6.28 15.18
CA PRO A 19 -17.19 -6.29 13.71
C PRO A 19 -15.79 -6.54 13.14
N LEU A 20 -14.74 -6.16 13.87
CA LEU A 20 -13.34 -6.39 13.50
C LEU A 20 -12.98 -7.87 13.66
N LEU A 21 -13.40 -8.48 14.76
CA LEU A 21 -13.20 -9.91 15.03
C LEU A 21 -13.94 -10.77 14.00
N ASP A 22 -15.16 -10.38 13.62
CA ASP A 22 -15.93 -11.07 12.59
C ASP A 22 -15.24 -10.95 11.23
N ALA A 23 -14.80 -9.75 10.82
CA ALA A 23 -14.07 -9.56 9.56
C ALA A 23 -12.73 -10.34 9.54
N PHE A 24 -12.03 -10.39 10.67
CA PHE A 24 -10.78 -11.16 10.79
C PHE A 24 -11.04 -12.67 10.71
N LYS A 25 -12.11 -13.14 11.34
CA LYS A 25 -12.53 -14.54 11.26
C LYS A 25 -12.91 -14.92 9.83
N ASP A 26 -13.71 -14.09 9.15
CA ASP A 26 -14.09 -14.31 7.75
C ASP A 26 -12.85 -14.35 6.84
N PHE A 27 -11.85 -13.52 7.10
CA PHE A 27 -10.57 -13.56 6.40
C PHE A 27 -9.80 -14.87 6.64
N VAL A 28 -9.70 -15.33 7.89
CA VAL A 28 -9.04 -16.60 8.22
C VAL A 28 -9.78 -17.78 7.60
N ASP A 29 -11.11 -17.78 7.62
CA ASP A 29 -11.95 -18.80 7.01
C ASP A 29 -11.83 -18.78 5.48
N ALA A 30 -11.74 -17.60 4.86
CA ALA A 30 -11.46 -17.45 3.44
C ALA A 30 -10.08 -18.03 3.05
N LEU A 31 -9.04 -17.77 3.86
CA LEU A 31 -7.71 -18.34 3.62
C LEU A 31 -7.69 -19.87 3.77
N ASN A 32 -8.41 -20.40 4.75
CA ASN A 32 -8.47 -21.85 5.00
C ASN A 32 -9.38 -22.60 4.00
N SER A 33 -10.27 -21.91 3.30
CA SER A 33 -11.18 -22.50 2.31
C SER A 33 -10.62 -22.50 0.87
N VAL A 34 -9.42 -21.95 0.64
CA VAL A 34 -8.72 -22.06 -0.64
C VAL A 34 -8.27 -23.51 -0.84
N ASP A 35 -9.04 -24.25 -1.64
CA ASP A 35 -8.69 -25.60 -2.07
C ASP A 35 -7.57 -25.53 -3.12
N LEU A 36 -6.32 -25.66 -2.65
CA LEU A 36 -5.09 -25.59 -3.44
C LEU A 36 -5.05 -26.59 -4.61
N ASN A 37 -5.92 -27.61 -4.60
CA ASN A 37 -5.96 -28.66 -5.62
C ASN A 37 -6.86 -28.34 -6.82
N LYS A 38 -7.55 -27.19 -6.85
CA LYS A 38 -8.47 -26.81 -7.93
C LYS A 38 -7.88 -25.87 -9.00
N PHE A 39 -6.56 -25.70 -9.05
CA PHE A 39 -5.93 -24.88 -10.08
C PHE A 39 -5.84 -25.63 -11.42
N THR A 40 -6.76 -25.33 -12.34
CA THR A 40 -6.53 -25.54 -13.77
C THR A 40 -5.81 -24.31 -14.34
N PRO A 41 -4.71 -24.48 -15.09
CA PRO A 41 -4.06 -23.38 -15.80
C PRO A 41 -5.03 -22.83 -16.85
N TYR A 42 -5.34 -21.53 -16.77
CA TYR A 42 -6.08 -20.84 -17.83
C TYR A 42 -5.15 -20.58 -19.02
N PRO A 43 -5.66 -20.67 -20.26
CA PRO A 43 -4.88 -20.43 -21.46
C PRO A 43 -4.48 -18.95 -21.55
N ASP A 44 -3.26 -18.76 -22.05
CA ASP A 44 -2.56 -17.49 -22.25
C ASP A 44 -3.42 -16.43 -22.95
N SER A 45 -3.40 -15.21 -22.41
CA SER A 45 -3.88 -14.01 -23.09
C SER A 45 -2.68 -13.25 -23.67
N ASP A 46 -2.75 -13.05 -24.99
CA ASP A 46 -1.76 -12.45 -25.90
C ASP A 46 -1.19 -11.06 -25.53
N PRO A 47 -0.03 -10.69 -26.12
CA PRO A 47 0.72 -9.49 -25.79
C PRO A 47 0.22 -8.25 -26.55
N CYS A 48 0.03 -7.14 -25.84
CA CYS A 48 -0.12 -5.83 -26.46
C CYS A 48 1.23 -5.33 -26.99
N LEU A 49 1.36 -5.39 -28.31
CA LEU A 49 2.37 -4.73 -29.14
C LEU A 49 2.15 -3.21 -29.25
N ASN A 50 3.22 -2.54 -29.72
CA ASN A 50 3.36 -1.19 -30.29
C ASN A 50 3.95 -0.13 -29.33
N GLY A 51 4.99 0.63 -29.70
CA GLY A 51 5.71 0.69 -30.96
C GLY A 51 6.82 1.74 -30.90
N ASP A 52 7.93 1.43 -31.54
CA ASP A 52 9.05 2.34 -31.76
C ASP A 52 8.67 3.46 -32.74
N THR A 53 9.16 4.67 -32.50
CA THR A 53 9.58 5.57 -33.59
C THR A 53 10.69 6.50 -33.10
N PRO A 54 11.76 6.68 -33.91
CA PRO A 54 12.88 7.55 -33.58
C PRO A 54 12.57 8.98 -34.02
N ASN A 55 13.07 9.99 -33.31
CA ASN A 55 13.21 11.31 -33.92
C ASN A 55 14.41 12.10 -33.42
N SER A 56 15.21 12.44 -34.42
CA SER A 56 16.42 13.25 -34.48
C SER A 56 16.29 14.62 -33.81
N THR A 57 17.32 15.02 -33.08
CA THR A 57 17.45 16.38 -32.50
C THR A 57 18.44 17.20 -33.35
N PRO A 58 18.05 18.35 -33.94
CA PRO A 58 18.98 19.31 -34.56
C PRO A 58 19.49 20.36 -33.54
N PRO A 59 20.50 21.17 -33.89
CA PRO A 59 21.44 21.76 -32.93
C PRO A 59 20.98 23.05 -32.24
N ARG A 60 21.61 23.30 -31.10
CA ARG A 60 21.44 24.45 -30.17
C ARG A 60 21.64 25.81 -30.86
N GLU A 61 20.61 26.65 -30.79
CA GLU A 61 20.74 28.12 -30.92
C GLU A 61 20.71 28.81 -29.55
N HIS A 62 21.65 29.74 -29.38
CA HIS A 62 21.80 30.59 -28.19
C HIS A 62 20.62 31.56 -28.05
N ARG A 63 19.90 31.48 -26.92
CA ARG A 63 18.85 32.43 -26.53
C ARG A 63 19.33 33.30 -25.35
N PRO A 64 19.15 34.63 -25.38
CA PRO A 64 19.58 35.54 -24.31
C PRO A 64 18.73 35.36 -23.04
N PRO A 65 19.22 35.83 -21.86
CA PRO A 65 18.59 35.57 -20.57
C PRO A 65 17.21 36.23 -20.48
N ARG A 66 16.18 35.39 -20.38
CA ARG A 66 14.79 35.81 -20.22
C ARG A 66 14.56 36.25 -18.78
N GLN A 67 14.22 37.53 -18.61
CA GLN A 67 13.72 38.09 -17.35
C GLN A 67 12.63 37.19 -16.76
N THR A 68 12.82 36.80 -15.50
CA THR A 68 11.92 35.99 -14.69
C THR A 68 10.62 36.77 -14.43
N ARG A 69 9.68 36.72 -15.39
CA ARG A 69 8.27 37.03 -15.11
C ARG A 69 7.75 35.97 -14.14
N GLN A 70 7.60 36.33 -12.87
CA GLN A 70 6.87 35.54 -11.89
C GLN A 70 5.46 35.26 -12.44
N ARG A 71 5.19 34.01 -12.81
CA ARG A 71 3.85 33.59 -13.21
C ARG A 71 2.92 33.76 -12.00
N PRO A 72 1.73 34.37 -12.16
CA PRO A 72 0.74 34.41 -11.08
C PRO A 72 0.41 32.97 -10.67
N ARG A 73 0.54 32.68 -9.38
CA ARG A 73 0.18 31.38 -8.80
C ARG A 73 -1.26 31.06 -9.20
N LYS A 74 -1.45 30.00 -10.00
CA LYS A 74 -2.79 29.47 -10.33
C LYS A 74 -3.52 29.18 -9.02
N ARG A 75 -4.50 30.02 -8.67
CA ARG A 75 -5.39 29.76 -7.54
C ARG A 75 -6.33 28.64 -7.96
N HIS A 76 -6.15 27.43 -7.41
CA HIS A 76 -7.16 26.39 -7.57
C HIS A 76 -8.47 26.86 -6.91
N PRO A 77 -9.64 26.57 -7.50
CA PRO A 77 -10.93 26.88 -6.88
C PRO A 77 -11.09 26.14 -5.53
N PRO A 78 -11.90 26.67 -4.60
CA PRO A 78 -12.27 25.93 -3.40
C PRO A 78 -13.05 24.67 -3.79
N LEU A 79 -12.70 23.54 -3.17
CA LEU A 79 -13.44 22.29 -3.31
C LEU A 79 -14.53 22.31 -2.23
N ASP A 80 -15.76 22.10 -2.67
CA ASP A 80 -16.99 22.36 -1.92
C ASP A 80 -17.49 21.15 -1.11
N ASN A 81 -16.98 19.96 -1.38
CA ASN A 81 -17.32 18.72 -0.69
C ASN A 81 -16.11 17.78 -0.49
N CYS A 82 -16.27 16.76 0.37
CA CYS A 82 -15.21 15.82 0.72
C CYS A 82 -14.81 14.92 -0.45
N ASP A 83 -15.74 14.46 -1.27
CA ASP A 83 -15.46 13.54 -2.39
C ASP A 83 -14.52 14.18 -3.41
N ARG A 84 -14.79 15.42 -3.82
CA ARG A 84 -13.93 16.16 -4.75
C ARG A 84 -12.58 16.47 -4.14
N LEU A 85 -12.54 16.75 -2.84
CA LEU A 85 -11.30 17.01 -2.11
C LEU A 85 -10.41 15.77 -2.09
N PHE A 86 -10.96 14.62 -1.71
CA PHE A 86 -10.21 13.36 -1.68
C PHE A 86 -9.82 12.89 -3.07
N ALA A 87 -10.68 13.02 -4.08
CA ALA A 87 -10.31 12.72 -5.46
C ALA A 87 -9.17 13.60 -5.98
N ALA A 88 -9.14 14.89 -5.61
CA ALA A 88 -8.09 15.81 -6.02
C ALA A 88 -6.75 15.54 -5.31
N VAL A 89 -6.75 15.26 -4.01
CA VAL A 89 -5.52 14.95 -3.26
C VAL A 89 -4.97 13.56 -3.64
N ALA A 90 -5.85 12.58 -3.85
CA ALA A 90 -5.50 11.25 -4.36
C ALA A 90 -4.72 11.30 -5.68
N GLN A 91 -5.08 12.22 -6.56
CA GLN A 91 -4.43 12.42 -7.87
C GLN A 91 -3.30 13.46 -7.83
N ALA A 92 -2.87 13.88 -6.64
CA ALA A 92 -1.87 14.93 -6.42
C ALA A 92 -2.19 16.27 -7.11
N ARG A 93 -3.48 16.55 -7.41
CA ARG A 93 -3.94 17.81 -8.02
C ARG A 93 -4.02 18.94 -7.00
N VAL A 94 -4.11 18.60 -5.72
CA VAL A 94 -4.09 19.53 -4.58
C VAL A 94 -3.04 19.05 -3.58
N PRO A 95 -2.14 19.91 -3.09
CA PRO A 95 -1.16 19.53 -2.07
C PRO A 95 -1.83 19.13 -0.75
N VAL A 96 -1.29 18.11 -0.08
CA VAL A 96 -1.78 17.58 1.21
C VAL A 96 -2.07 18.69 2.24
N LYS A 97 -1.12 19.62 2.46
CA LYS A 97 -1.30 20.73 3.43
C LYS A 97 -2.52 21.58 3.13
N ARG A 98 -2.79 21.82 1.84
CA ARG A 98 -3.96 22.58 1.39
C ARG A 98 -5.23 21.76 1.54
N ALA A 99 -5.19 20.47 1.20
CA ALA A 99 -6.33 19.59 1.37
C ALA A 99 -6.75 19.49 2.84
N ALA A 100 -5.80 19.32 3.75
CA ALA A 100 -6.05 19.27 5.19
C ALA A 100 -6.68 20.58 5.71
N SER A 101 -6.16 21.73 5.30
CA SER A 101 -6.74 23.03 5.67
C SER A 101 -8.18 23.20 5.15
N GLN A 102 -8.45 22.77 3.91
CA GLN A 102 -9.81 22.80 3.36
C GLN A 102 -10.74 21.84 4.10
N LEU A 103 -10.28 20.64 4.45
CA LEU A 103 -11.06 19.66 5.19
C LEU A 103 -11.41 20.17 6.60
N GLN A 104 -10.44 20.74 7.32
CA GLN A 104 -10.68 21.38 8.62
C GLN A 104 -11.72 22.50 8.52
N GLN A 105 -11.66 23.32 7.46
CA GLN A 105 -12.67 24.36 7.22
C GLN A 105 -14.06 23.77 6.96
N LEU A 106 -14.17 22.66 6.21
CA LEU A 106 -15.44 21.96 5.98
C LEU A 106 -16.03 21.41 7.28
N MET A 107 -15.19 20.87 8.15
CA MET A 107 -15.59 20.29 9.43
C MET A 107 -15.96 21.37 10.47
N ALA A 108 -15.37 22.57 10.38
CA ALA A 108 -15.61 23.67 11.31
C ALA A 108 -16.70 24.66 10.86
N ARG A 109 -17.46 24.36 9.80
CA ARG A 109 -18.52 25.26 9.28
C ARG A 109 -19.62 25.48 10.34
N PRO A 110 -19.97 26.72 10.69
CA PRO A 110 -20.99 27.00 11.71
C PRO A 110 -22.39 26.53 11.31
N GLU A 111 -22.74 26.66 10.03
CA GLU A 111 -24.10 26.39 9.54
C GLU A 111 -24.35 24.90 9.32
N GLN A 112 -23.32 24.16 8.90
CA GLN A 112 -23.43 22.74 8.59
C GLN A 112 -22.04 22.08 8.61
N PRO A 113 -21.54 21.69 9.80
CA PRO A 113 -20.24 21.02 9.90
C PRO A 113 -20.33 19.63 9.25
N VAL A 114 -19.32 19.28 8.47
CA VAL A 114 -19.23 17.91 7.92
C VAL A 114 -18.86 16.95 9.05
N ALA A 115 -19.71 15.95 9.27
CA ALA A 115 -19.48 14.91 10.27
C ALA A 115 -18.29 14.00 9.87
N GLU A 116 -17.52 13.54 10.86
CA GLU A 116 -16.34 12.67 10.67
C GLU A 116 -16.64 11.43 9.81
N HIS A 117 -17.80 10.80 9.98
CA HIS A 117 -18.15 9.59 9.24
C HIS A 117 -18.30 9.86 7.73
N HIS A 118 -18.77 11.04 7.32
CA HIS A 118 -18.81 11.43 5.91
C HIS A 118 -17.40 11.66 5.34
N VAL A 119 -16.50 12.23 6.14
CA VAL A 119 -15.09 12.41 5.77
C VAL A 119 -14.42 11.06 5.52
N VAL A 120 -14.58 10.12 6.47
CA VAL A 120 -14.00 8.77 6.37
C VAL A 120 -14.62 8.00 5.20
N ALA A 121 -15.94 8.09 4.99
CA ALA A 121 -16.61 7.43 3.87
C ALA A 121 -16.09 7.94 2.51
N ALA A 122 -15.94 9.27 2.35
CA ALA A 122 -15.39 9.86 1.14
C ALA A 122 -13.94 9.42 0.89
N ALA A 123 -13.10 9.41 1.92
CA ALA A 123 -11.71 8.93 1.84
C ALA A 123 -11.64 7.45 1.43
N THR A 124 -12.45 6.58 2.05
CA THR A 124 -12.50 5.14 1.76
C THR A 124 -13.01 4.88 0.33
N SER A 125 -13.99 5.66 -0.15
CA SER A 125 -14.54 5.49 -1.50
C SER A 125 -13.51 5.62 -2.62
N GLU A 126 -12.43 6.37 -2.39
CA GLU A 126 -11.34 6.53 -3.36
C GLU A 126 -10.42 5.30 -3.45
N LEU A 127 -10.60 4.31 -2.56
CA LEU A 127 -9.72 3.14 -2.40
C LEU A 127 -10.43 1.81 -2.71
N VAL A 128 -11.76 1.83 -2.82
CA VAL A 128 -12.59 0.65 -3.17
C VAL A 128 -12.34 0.19 -4.60
N ASP A 129 -12.09 1.12 -5.54
CA ASP A 129 -11.82 0.81 -6.94
C ASP A 129 -10.33 0.53 -7.15
N PRO A 130 -9.91 -0.73 -7.42
CA PRO A 130 -8.49 -1.07 -7.56
C PRO A 130 -7.85 -0.35 -8.75
N SER A 131 -8.62 0.01 -9.78
CA SER A 131 -8.09 0.73 -10.94
C SER A 131 -7.59 2.13 -10.57
N LYS A 132 -8.30 2.82 -9.66
CA LYS A 132 -7.90 4.14 -9.14
C LYS A 132 -6.58 4.06 -8.37
N VAL A 133 -6.42 3.00 -7.56
CA VAL A 133 -5.25 2.76 -6.71
C VAL A 133 -4.04 2.35 -7.56
N CYS A 134 -4.25 1.48 -8.55
CA CYS A 134 -3.20 1.05 -9.49
C CYS A 134 -2.67 2.21 -10.35
N ASN A 135 -3.56 3.07 -10.88
CA ASN A 135 -3.19 4.20 -11.73
C ASN A 135 -2.50 5.34 -10.98
N HIS A 136 -2.66 5.40 -9.66
CA HIS A 136 -2.09 6.44 -8.81
C HIS A 136 -1.54 5.82 -7.51
N PRO A 137 -0.31 5.26 -7.53
CA PRO A 137 0.22 4.54 -6.38
C PRO A 137 0.29 5.37 -5.09
N SER A 138 0.54 6.68 -5.18
CA SER A 138 0.59 7.59 -4.02
C SER A 138 -0.79 8.00 -3.48
N ARG A 139 -1.88 7.49 -4.07
CA ARG A 139 -3.26 7.84 -3.70
C ARG A 139 -3.55 7.59 -2.23
N ALA A 140 -3.24 6.39 -1.73
CA ALA A 140 -3.53 6.03 -0.35
C ALA A 140 -2.65 6.82 0.63
N ALA A 141 -1.35 6.98 0.36
CA ALA A 141 -0.47 7.80 1.19
C ALA A 141 -0.93 9.26 1.28
N ASN A 142 -1.31 9.88 0.16
CA ASN A 142 -1.82 11.25 0.13
C ASN A 142 -3.08 11.42 0.99
N ILE A 143 -3.98 10.43 0.97
CA ILE A 143 -5.18 10.42 1.82
C ILE A 143 -4.79 10.28 3.29
N VAL A 144 -3.90 9.32 3.62
CA VAL A 144 -3.41 9.10 4.99
C VAL A 144 -2.77 10.37 5.56
N HIS A 145 -1.89 11.04 4.81
CA HIS A 145 -1.27 12.29 5.26
C HIS A 145 -2.28 13.43 5.43
N THR A 146 -3.32 13.48 4.60
CA THR A 146 -4.38 14.50 4.72
C THR A 146 -5.18 14.28 5.99
N LEU A 147 -5.58 13.04 6.28
CA LEU A 147 -6.33 12.69 7.48
C LEU A 147 -5.49 12.86 8.75
N SER A 148 -4.22 12.45 8.72
CA SER A 148 -3.25 12.65 9.80
C SER A 148 -3.16 14.12 10.22
N ALA A 149 -3.12 15.04 9.24
CA ALA A 149 -3.07 16.47 9.52
C ALA A 149 -4.37 17.06 10.10
N CYS A 150 -5.48 16.32 10.04
CA CYS A 150 -6.79 16.76 10.55
C CYS A 150 -7.11 16.21 11.95
N GLY A 151 -6.45 15.14 12.39
CA GLY A 151 -6.56 14.59 13.74
C GLY A 151 -6.55 13.06 13.79
N ASP A 152 -6.11 12.51 14.92
CA ASP A 152 -5.90 11.07 15.11
C ASP A 152 -7.21 10.26 15.04
N SER A 153 -8.34 10.84 15.46
CA SER A 153 -9.65 10.17 15.44
C SER A 153 -10.08 9.76 14.02
N LEU A 154 -9.91 10.65 13.05
CA LEU A 154 -10.25 10.42 11.65
C LEU A 154 -9.37 9.34 11.04
N LEU A 155 -8.06 9.44 11.30
CA LEU A 155 -7.10 8.51 10.75
C LEU A 155 -7.28 7.10 11.33
N GLN A 156 -7.60 6.97 12.62
CA GLN A 156 -7.89 5.68 13.24
C GLN A 156 -9.17 5.03 12.70
N ARG A 157 -10.22 5.80 12.41
CA ARG A 157 -11.45 5.27 11.79
C ARG A 157 -11.17 4.80 10.36
N PHE A 158 -10.44 5.60 9.60
CA PHE A 158 -10.05 5.27 8.24
C PHE A 158 -9.13 4.05 8.17
N SER A 159 -8.17 3.91 9.09
CA SER A 159 -7.20 2.80 9.08
C SER A 159 -7.89 1.45 9.18
N ASN A 160 -8.95 1.32 9.97
CA ASN A 160 -9.73 0.09 10.08
C ASN A 160 -10.36 -0.30 8.73
N SER A 161 -11.04 0.65 8.08
CA SER A 161 -11.67 0.40 6.77
C SER A 161 -10.64 0.12 5.68
N PHE A 162 -9.55 0.87 5.65
CA PHE A 162 -8.50 0.68 4.65
C PHE A 162 -7.73 -0.63 4.84
N THR A 163 -7.43 -1.02 6.07
CA THR A 163 -6.71 -2.28 6.35
C THR A 163 -7.54 -3.48 5.94
N ALA A 164 -8.86 -3.46 6.21
CA ALA A 164 -9.78 -4.50 5.74
C ALA A 164 -9.82 -4.58 4.21
N GLU A 165 -9.89 -3.44 3.52
CA GLU A 165 -9.86 -3.38 2.05
C GLU A 165 -8.52 -3.88 1.49
N ALA A 166 -7.40 -3.42 2.04
CA ALA A 166 -6.07 -3.87 1.63
C ALA A 166 -5.90 -5.38 1.81
N ALA A 167 -6.32 -5.93 2.96
CA ALA A 167 -6.30 -7.37 3.21
C ALA A 167 -7.17 -8.15 2.21
N HIS A 168 -8.38 -7.64 1.90
CA HIS A 168 -9.23 -8.22 0.87
C HIS A 168 -8.57 -8.19 -0.52
N GLN A 169 -7.88 -7.12 -0.88
CA GLN A 169 -7.21 -7.03 -2.18
C GLN A 169 -5.98 -7.94 -2.26
N PHE A 170 -5.27 -8.14 -1.15
CA PHE A 170 -4.11 -9.04 -1.05
C PHE A 170 -4.49 -10.52 -1.00
N SER A 171 -5.68 -10.86 -0.50
CA SER A 171 -6.15 -12.25 -0.44
C SER A 171 -6.68 -12.77 -1.78
N LYS A 172 -6.98 -11.88 -2.73
CA LYS A 172 -7.43 -12.29 -4.07
C LYS A 172 -6.37 -13.17 -4.73
N PRO A 173 -6.70 -14.41 -5.13
CA PRO A 173 -5.76 -15.30 -5.79
C PRO A 173 -5.34 -14.69 -7.13
N ARG A 174 -4.04 -14.58 -7.33
CA ARG A 174 -3.45 -14.01 -8.55
C ARG A 174 -2.30 -14.88 -9.03
N HIS A 175 -1.97 -14.74 -10.30
CA HIS A 175 -0.78 -15.38 -10.85
C HIS A 175 0.47 -14.85 -10.15
N ILE A 176 1.50 -15.70 -10.00
CA ILE A 176 2.79 -15.31 -9.44
C ILE A 176 3.51 -14.20 -10.24
N HIS A 177 3.04 -13.93 -11.46
CA HIS A 177 3.52 -12.87 -12.36
C HIS A 177 2.54 -11.69 -12.50
N CYS A 178 1.61 -11.53 -11.55
CA CYS A 178 0.69 -10.40 -11.61
C CYS A 178 1.44 -9.06 -11.47
N ASP A 179 0.88 -8.02 -12.07
CA ASP A 179 1.46 -6.69 -12.04
C ASP A 179 1.54 -6.14 -10.61
N ARG A 180 2.76 -5.77 -10.19
CA ARG A 180 3.06 -5.18 -8.87
C ARG A 180 2.29 -3.89 -8.64
N ALA A 181 1.99 -3.12 -9.70
CA ALA A 181 1.24 -1.87 -9.59
C ALA A 181 -0.14 -2.07 -8.94
N GLN A 182 -0.71 -3.27 -9.07
CA GLN A 182 -2.00 -3.61 -8.46
C GLN A 182 -1.97 -3.69 -6.93
N PHE A 183 -0.79 -3.80 -6.32
CA PHE A 183 -0.61 -3.82 -4.87
C PHE A 183 0.03 -2.55 -4.34
N LEU A 184 0.85 -1.89 -5.16
CA LEU A 184 1.72 -0.80 -4.74
C LEU A 184 0.96 0.31 -4.00
N GLY A 185 -0.23 0.72 -4.47
CA GLY A 185 -0.98 1.76 -3.79
C GLY A 185 -1.56 1.34 -2.43
N TYR A 186 -1.93 0.07 -2.25
CA TYR A 186 -2.34 -0.44 -0.94
C TYR A 186 -1.13 -0.59 0.01
N SER A 187 -0.01 -1.10 -0.52
CA SER A 187 1.26 -1.20 0.19
C SER A 187 1.78 0.17 0.65
N ASP A 188 1.68 1.19 -0.20
CA ASP A 188 2.08 2.58 0.10
C ASP A 188 1.21 3.20 1.19
N GLY A 189 -0.11 2.99 1.13
CA GLY A 189 -1.02 3.41 2.20
C GLY A 189 -0.73 2.73 3.53
N LEU A 190 -0.51 1.41 3.55
CA LEU A 190 -0.15 0.65 4.75
C LEU A 190 1.17 1.16 5.35
N ALA A 191 2.20 1.31 4.53
CA ALA A 191 3.50 1.80 4.97
C ALA A 191 3.39 3.23 5.54
N THR A 192 2.58 4.08 4.93
CA THR A 192 2.31 5.44 5.42
C THR A 192 1.60 5.41 6.77
N MET A 193 0.61 4.53 6.99
CA MET A 193 -0.06 4.40 8.29
C MET A 193 0.86 3.89 9.39
N VAL A 194 1.79 2.98 9.06
CA VAL A 194 2.87 2.59 9.97
C VAL A 194 3.75 3.79 10.28
N GLN A 195 4.12 4.57 9.26
CA GLN A 195 4.90 5.79 9.45
C GLN A 195 4.22 6.80 10.38
N GLN A 196 2.90 7.00 10.23
CA GLN A 196 2.09 7.85 11.11
C GLN A 196 1.73 7.20 12.46
N ALA A 197 2.27 6.01 12.77
CA ALA A 197 2.06 5.26 14.01
C ALA A 197 0.58 4.91 14.32
N VAL A 198 -0.28 4.85 13.30
CA VAL A 198 -1.68 4.41 13.45
C VAL A 198 -1.82 2.90 13.36
N ILE A 199 -0.86 2.25 12.70
CA ILE A 199 -0.68 0.80 12.75
C ILE A 199 0.74 0.55 13.26
N THR A 200 0.91 -0.45 14.13
CA THR A 200 2.25 -0.82 14.61
C THR A 200 3.03 -1.55 13.52
N ALA A 201 4.36 -1.46 13.56
CA ALA A 201 5.20 -2.20 12.63
C ALA A 201 5.00 -3.72 12.78
N ASP A 202 4.81 -4.22 14.01
CA ASP A 202 4.49 -5.62 14.29
C ASP A 202 3.23 -6.11 13.57
N THR A 203 2.14 -5.34 13.59
CA THR A 203 0.90 -5.69 12.88
C THR A 203 1.10 -5.75 11.36
N ALA A 204 1.87 -4.81 10.81
CA ALA A 204 2.20 -4.83 9.38
C ALA A 204 3.09 -6.02 8.99
N ILE A 205 4.03 -6.40 9.86
CA ILE A 205 4.86 -7.60 9.67
C ILE A 205 4.03 -8.88 9.79
N ASP A 206 3.05 -8.96 10.69
CA ASP A 206 2.15 -10.11 10.78
C ASP A 206 1.37 -10.33 9.47
N LEU A 207 0.90 -9.24 8.84
CA LEU A 207 0.28 -9.30 7.51
C LEU A 207 1.27 -9.86 6.47
N VAL A 208 2.50 -9.34 6.42
CA VAL A 208 3.54 -9.83 5.50
C VAL A 208 3.84 -11.31 5.72
N LEU A 209 3.97 -11.75 6.99
CA LEU A 209 4.18 -13.16 7.34
C LEU A 209 3.05 -14.05 6.84
N ASN A 210 1.80 -13.60 7.00
CA ASN A 210 0.65 -14.36 6.52
C ASN A 210 0.64 -14.47 4.99
N LEU A 211 0.99 -13.40 4.27
CA LEU A 211 1.06 -13.44 2.81
C LEU A 211 2.23 -14.31 2.31
N LEU A 212 3.38 -14.30 2.98
CA LEU A 212 4.54 -15.11 2.59
C LEU A 212 4.31 -16.63 2.73
N ARG A 213 3.35 -17.06 3.54
CA ARG A 213 2.99 -18.48 3.69
C ARG A 213 2.27 -19.07 2.46
N SER A 214 1.82 -18.22 1.54
CA SER A 214 1.03 -18.62 0.37
C SER A 214 1.71 -18.11 -0.90
N THR A 215 2.17 -19.02 -1.77
CA THR A 215 2.85 -18.68 -3.03
C THR A 215 2.06 -17.71 -3.92
N PRO A 216 0.72 -17.85 -4.09
CA PRO A 216 -0.09 -16.87 -4.82
C PRO A 216 -0.06 -15.43 -4.26
N SER A 217 0.33 -15.26 -3.00
CA SER A 217 0.36 -13.97 -2.31
C SER A 217 1.76 -13.37 -2.18
N TRP A 218 2.80 -14.05 -2.68
CA TRP A 218 4.19 -13.57 -2.58
C TRP A 218 4.40 -12.20 -3.20
N THR A 219 3.79 -11.90 -4.36
CA THR A 219 3.93 -10.57 -5.00
C THR A 219 3.40 -9.46 -4.10
N ALA A 220 2.25 -9.65 -3.45
CA ALA A 220 1.69 -8.70 -2.51
C ALA A 220 2.57 -8.56 -1.26
N ALA A 221 3.09 -9.69 -0.75
CA ALA A 221 3.94 -9.73 0.44
C ALA A 221 5.24 -8.95 0.24
N VAL A 222 5.96 -9.25 -0.85
CA VAL A 222 7.26 -8.65 -1.17
C VAL A 222 7.10 -7.17 -1.50
N THR A 223 6.07 -6.80 -2.28
CA THR A 223 5.77 -5.39 -2.60
C THR A 223 5.50 -4.60 -1.31
N THR A 224 4.68 -5.15 -0.41
CA THR A 224 4.35 -4.52 0.87
C THR A 224 5.57 -4.38 1.77
N LEU A 225 6.40 -5.43 1.86
CA LEU A 225 7.61 -5.40 2.68
C LEU A 225 8.64 -4.40 2.17
N CYS A 226 8.87 -4.35 0.85
CA CYS A 226 9.74 -3.34 0.24
C CYS A 226 9.23 -1.94 0.57
N LYS A 227 7.92 -1.72 0.47
CA LYS A 227 7.35 -0.39 0.73
C LYS A 227 7.42 0.02 2.20
N LEU A 228 7.22 -0.94 3.11
CA LEU A 228 7.44 -0.73 4.55
C LEU A 228 8.90 -0.34 4.84
N ALA A 229 9.86 -1.07 4.26
CA ALA A 229 11.27 -0.79 4.44
C ALA A 229 11.70 0.58 3.88
N GLU A 230 11.14 0.99 2.73
CA GLU A 230 11.41 2.28 2.11
C GLU A 230 10.83 3.46 2.91
N THR A 231 9.63 3.29 3.47
CA THR A 231 8.85 4.41 4.04
C THR A 231 9.09 4.61 5.54
N CYS A 232 9.47 3.56 6.27
CA CYS A 232 9.59 3.64 7.73
C CYS A 232 10.85 4.39 8.17
N GLU A 233 10.65 5.44 8.96
CA GLU A 233 11.67 6.13 9.75
C GLU A 233 11.26 6.12 11.24
N PRO A 234 12.11 5.61 12.17
CA PRO A 234 13.40 4.95 11.94
C PRO A 234 13.25 3.63 11.15
N PRO A 235 14.36 3.02 10.68
CA PRO A 235 14.32 1.80 9.88
C PRO A 235 13.45 0.72 10.50
N LEU A 236 12.78 -0.08 9.66
CA LEU A 236 11.77 -1.06 10.06
C LEU A 236 12.22 -1.97 11.21
N GLU A 237 13.49 -2.41 11.22
CA GLU A 237 14.05 -3.24 12.29
C GLU A 237 14.03 -2.59 13.68
N ALA A 238 14.20 -1.27 13.74
CA ALA A 238 14.15 -0.51 14.99
C ALA A 238 12.71 -0.29 15.48
N ARG A 239 11.71 -0.49 14.62
CA ARG A 239 10.29 -0.27 14.92
C ARG A 239 9.54 -1.55 15.32
N VAL A 240 10.03 -2.71 14.89
CA VAL A 240 9.42 -4.00 15.21
C VAL A 240 9.90 -4.45 16.59
N GLN A 241 8.95 -4.69 17.49
CA GLN A 241 9.26 -5.10 18.86
C GLN A 241 9.60 -6.61 18.91
N ASP A 242 8.87 -7.43 18.15
CA ASP A 242 9.13 -8.86 18.09
C ASP A 242 10.13 -9.22 16.98
N LEU A 243 11.42 -9.23 17.33
CA LEU A 243 12.50 -9.60 16.42
C LEU A 243 12.39 -11.04 15.88
N LYS A 244 11.63 -11.94 16.53
CA LYS A 244 11.39 -13.28 15.99
C LYS A 244 10.57 -13.20 14.73
N LYS A 245 9.63 -12.25 14.61
CA LYS A 245 8.84 -12.04 13.39
C LYS A 245 9.72 -11.67 12.21
N LEU A 246 10.66 -10.74 12.40
CA LEU A 246 11.63 -10.38 11.35
C LEU A 246 12.51 -11.55 10.95
N THR A 247 12.92 -12.38 11.93
CA THR A 247 13.69 -13.59 11.66
C THR A 247 12.89 -14.60 10.83
N CYS A 248 11.59 -14.77 11.11
CA CYS A 248 10.68 -15.60 10.33
C CYS A 248 10.49 -15.05 8.90
N VAL A 249 10.31 -13.73 8.75
CA VAL A 249 10.23 -13.09 7.42
C VAL A 249 11.48 -13.39 6.62
N LYS A 250 12.68 -13.16 7.19
CA LYS A 250 13.97 -13.43 6.53
C LYS A 250 14.09 -14.88 6.06
N HIS A 251 13.65 -15.85 6.88
CA HIS A 251 13.67 -17.26 6.49
C HIS A 251 12.72 -17.55 5.32
N LEU A 252 11.47 -17.07 5.37
CA LEU A 252 10.50 -17.28 4.29
C LEU A 252 10.93 -16.63 2.97
N LEU A 253 11.65 -15.51 3.04
CA LEU A 253 12.18 -14.85 1.85
C LEU A 253 13.30 -15.64 1.17
N VAL A 254 13.93 -16.62 1.82
CA VAL A 254 14.88 -17.52 1.15
C VAL A 254 14.17 -18.35 0.08
N ASP A 255 12.95 -18.82 0.37
CA ASP A 255 12.15 -19.57 -0.60
C ASP A 255 11.71 -18.67 -1.76
N VAL A 256 11.32 -17.44 -1.45
CA VAL A 256 11.01 -16.42 -2.46
C VAL A 256 12.23 -16.08 -3.33
N ALA A 257 13.43 -16.01 -2.73
CA ALA A 257 14.68 -15.73 -3.43
C ALA A 257 15.16 -16.88 -4.34
N ASN A 258 14.57 -18.07 -4.22
CA ASN A 258 14.78 -19.18 -5.14
C ASN A 258 14.00 -19.02 -6.46
N SER A 259 13.02 -18.10 -6.50
CA SER A 259 12.27 -17.73 -7.70
C SER A 259 12.98 -16.55 -8.39
N ALA A 260 13.35 -16.76 -9.66
CA ALA A 260 14.08 -15.78 -10.48
C ALA A 260 13.37 -14.42 -10.54
N GLU A 261 12.05 -14.47 -10.51
CA GLU A 261 11.09 -13.38 -10.67
C GLU A 261 11.18 -12.33 -9.57
N TYR A 262 11.61 -12.74 -8.37
CA TYR A 262 11.73 -11.87 -7.20
C TYR A 262 13.17 -11.46 -6.91
N SER A 263 14.13 -11.88 -7.73
CA SER A 263 15.56 -11.58 -7.53
C SER A 263 15.84 -10.09 -7.38
N TYR A 264 15.21 -9.24 -8.21
CA TYR A 264 15.30 -7.80 -8.11
C TYR A 264 14.70 -7.27 -6.80
N ASP A 265 13.51 -7.74 -6.42
CA ASP A 265 12.83 -7.26 -5.22
C ASP A 265 13.61 -7.62 -3.94
N ILE A 266 14.19 -8.82 -3.88
CA ILE A 266 15.05 -9.25 -2.77
C ILE A 266 16.37 -8.47 -2.75
N GLN A 267 16.99 -8.20 -3.91
CA GLN A 267 18.16 -7.32 -4.00
C GLN A 267 17.86 -5.91 -3.49
N TYR A 268 16.74 -5.34 -3.93
CA TYR A 268 16.29 -4.02 -3.52
C TYR A 268 16.03 -3.97 -2.01
N LEU A 269 15.33 -4.97 -1.47
CA LEU A 269 15.07 -5.07 -0.04
C LEU A 269 16.37 -5.16 0.76
N ASN A 270 17.30 -6.04 0.37
CA ASN A 270 18.63 -6.15 0.99
C ASN A 270 19.37 -4.80 0.96
N GLY A 271 19.28 -4.04 -0.15
CA GLY A 271 19.89 -2.73 -0.29
C GLY A 271 19.34 -1.68 0.67
N ILE A 272 18.02 -1.67 0.91
CA ILE A 272 17.39 -0.71 1.85
C ILE A 272 17.66 -1.09 3.30
N THR A 273 17.52 -2.37 3.63
CA THR A 273 17.53 -2.83 5.02
C THR A 273 18.91 -3.24 5.52
N GLY A 274 19.88 -3.42 4.62
CA GLY A 274 21.17 -4.05 4.93
C GLY A 274 21.05 -5.55 5.22
N TRP A 275 19.92 -6.19 4.84
CA TRP A 275 19.76 -7.62 5.00
C TRP A 275 20.66 -8.40 4.03
N ASN A 276 20.99 -9.63 4.43
CA ASN A 276 21.81 -10.54 3.64
C ASN A 276 21.00 -11.78 3.25
N ILE A 277 19.83 -11.59 2.62
CA ILE A 277 19.04 -12.71 2.10
C ILE A 277 19.78 -13.26 0.88
N PRO A 278 20.15 -14.56 0.87
CA PRO A 278 20.89 -15.16 -0.23
C PRO A 278 20.02 -15.23 -1.48
N LEU A 279 20.57 -14.75 -2.59
CA LEU A 279 19.94 -14.89 -3.90
C LEU A 279 20.42 -16.21 -4.50
N SER A 280 19.48 -17.03 -4.97
CA SER A 280 19.85 -18.23 -5.70
C SER A 280 20.62 -17.84 -6.97
N ASN A 281 21.86 -18.30 -7.08
CA ASN A 281 22.65 -18.17 -8.30
C ASN A 281 22.05 -19.08 -9.37
N LEU A 282 21.03 -18.61 -10.10
CA LEU A 282 20.56 -19.19 -11.36
C LEU A 282 21.63 -19.18 -12.48
N ASN A 283 22.87 -18.82 -12.16
CA ASN A 283 24.05 -18.91 -13.02
C ASN A 283 24.73 -20.29 -13.07
N LYS A 284 24.10 -21.37 -12.58
CA LYS A 284 24.66 -22.73 -12.75
C LYS A 284 24.15 -23.52 -13.96
N GLN A 285 23.11 -23.07 -14.67
CA GLN A 285 22.60 -23.78 -15.87
C GLN A 285 22.94 -23.13 -17.22
N ALA A 286 23.40 -21.88 -17.26
CA ALA A 286 23.87 -21.24 -18.51
C ALA A 286 25.34 -21.59 -18.88
N LYS A 287 26.04 -22.37 -18.04
CA LYS A 287 27.40 -22.88 -18.32
C LYS A 287 27.46 -24.38 -18.67
N GLN A 288 26.30 -25.00 -18.92
CA GLN A 288 26.19 -26.41 -19.36
C GLN A 288 25.33 -26.60 -20.61
N ARG A 289 25.10 -25.53 -21.40
CA ARG A 289 24.56 -25.63 -22.76
C ARG A 289 25.51 -24.99 -23.74
#